data_AF-A0A3M5MWN4-F1
#
_entry.id   AF-A0A3M5MWN4-F1
#
_cell.length_a   1.000
_cell.length_b   1.000
_cell.length_c   1.000
_cell.angle_alpha   90.00
_cell.angle_beta   90.00
_cell.angle_gamma   90.00
#
_symmetry.space_group_name_H-M   'P 1'
#
loop_
_entity.id
_entity.type
_entity.pdbx_description
1 polymer ?
#
loop_
_entity_poly.entity_id
_entity_poly.type
_entity_poly.pdbx_seq_one_letter_code
_entity_poly.pdbx_strand_id
1 'polypeptide(L)'
;MTCWSPSEMPSMPSICPRLALSSQSAMNVIIPPKRGDKGSSFNRLVSYISDRGDKPKDDDLVSAAPRQNASRTKKAMFDRLVDYADRNDGDNRTVVITDVFPDGRQRLISGGISCETNCFSWETSAAEMNMVAAQSRRCQDPVYHFILSWRENELPTDAHIFECAEHCIRQLGMEGHQYVTAIHQDTDNTHCHVAVNRVSPITYKAAALWNDADTLQKSCRVLERKYGFIQDNGSWQWGVNDQLVRAPFRYGSAPQGTVPLQV
;
A
#
# COMPACT_ATOMS: atom_id res chain seq x y z
N MET A 1 -28.81 45.31 59.93
CA MET A 1 -29.96 44.66 59.28
C MET A 1 -30.23 45.38 57.99
N THR A 2 -29.86 44.76 56.86
CA THR A 2 -30.41 45.06 55.53
C THR A 2 -30.06 43.87 54.65
N CYS A 3 -31.08 43.07 54.34
CA CYS A 3 -31.03 41.93 53.44
C CYS A 3 -31.18 42.43 52.00
N TRP A 4 -30.36 41.97 51.06
CA TRP A 4 -30.65 42.01 49.62
C TRP A 4 -30.19 40.71 48.95
N SER A 5 -31.10 40.11 48.18
CA SER A 5 -30.95 38.89 47.39
C SER A 5 -30.22 39.16 46.07
N PRO A 6 -29.40 38.22 45.56
CA PRO A 6 -28.96 38.26 44.18
C PRO A 6 -29.77 37.27 43.34
N SER A 7 -30.90 37.72 42.82
CA SER A 7 -31.52 37.18 41.61
C SER A 7 -31.34 38.22 40.52
N GLU A 8 -30.28 38.08 39.72
CA GLU A 8 -30.10 38.60 38.35
C GLU A 8 -28.61 38.53 37.99
N MET A 9 -28.21 37.48 37.28
CA MET A 9 -27.02 37.52 36.43
C MET A 9 -27.45 37.23 34.98
N PRO A 10 -27.01 38.03 33.99
CA PRO A 10 -27.34 37.81 32.60
C PRO A 10 -26.62 36.56 32.04
N SER A 11 -27.34 35.79 31.25
CA SER A 11 -26.85 34.61 30.54
C SER A 11 -25.73 34.97 29.56
N MET A 12 -24.53 34.43 29.77
CA MET A 12 -23.50 34.40 28.74
C MET A 12 -23.72 33.20 27.79
N PRO A 13 -23.61 33.37 26.46
CA PRO A 13 -23.65 32.25 25.54
C PRO A 13 -22.37 31.41 25.70
N SER A 14 -22.51 30.15 26.11
CA SER A 14 -21.41 29.20 26.05
C SER A 14 -21.09 28.92 24.58
N ILE A 15 -20.04 29.56 24.08
CA ILE A 15 -19.36 29.13 22.87
C ILE A 15 -18.66 27.81 23.23
N CYS A 16 -19.36 26.69 23.03
CA CYS A 16 -18.70 25.38 22.98
C CYS A 16 -17.87 25.36 21.70
N PRO A 17 -16.53 25.34 21.77
CA PRO A 17 -15.75 25.06 20.57
C PRO A 17 -16.11 23.62 20.15
N ARG A 18 -16.58 23.48 18.92
CA ARG A 18 -16.66 22.20 18.23
C ARG A 18 -15.30 21.54 18.38
N LEU A 19 -15.21 20.51 19.23
CA LEU A 19 -14.15 19.53 19.15
C LEU A 19 -14.22 18.96 17.74
N ALA A 20 -13.32 19.43 16.88
CA ALA A 20 -13.02 18.75 15.64
C ALA A 20 -12.53 17.37 16.06
N LEU A 21 -13.38 16.35 15.90
CA LEU A 21 -12.92 14.98 15.82
C LEU A 21 -11.99 14.94 14.61
N SER A 22 -10.68 15.09 14.85
CA SER A 22 -9.68 14.64 13.90
C SER A 22 -9.98 13.16 13.66
N SER A 23 -10.22 12.80 12.41
CA SER A 23 -10.53 11.43 11.99
C SER A 23 -9.30 10.56 12.17
N GLN A 24 -9.06 10.10 13.40
CA GLN A 24 -8.01 9.16 13.78
C GLN A 24 -8.28 7.83 13.07
N SER A 25 -7.55 7.53 12.00
CA SER A 25 -7.71 6.32 11.16
C SER A 25 -6.47 5.43 11.30
N ALA A 26 -6.67 4.12 11.52
CA ALA A 26 -5.73 3.08 11.98
C ALA A 26 -5.00 2.31 10.87
N MET A 27 -4.43 1.14 11.17
CA MET A 27 -3.74 0.33 10.16
C MET A 27 -4.64 0.18 8.94
N ASN A 28 -4.19 0.73 7.82
CA ASN A 28 -4.95 0.81 6.60
C ASN A 28 -4.19 0.15 5.45
N VAL A 29 -4.95 -0.36 4.49
CA VAL A 29 -4.43 -0.91 3.26
C VAL A 29 -4.87 -0.05 2.09
N ILE A 30 -3.90 0.37 1.29
CA ILE A 30 -4.14 1.16 0.07
C ILE A 30 -3.73 0.30 -1.11
N ILE A 31 -4.65 0.13 -2.06
CA ILE A 31 -4.35 -0.44 -3.38
C ILE A 31 -4.33 0.75 -4.34
N PRO A 32 -3.16 1.23 -4.77
CA PRO A 32 -3.09 2.34 -5.70
C PRO A 32 -3.85 2.02 -7.00
N PRO A 33 -4.50 3.02 -7.62
CA PRO A 33 -5.19 2.79 -8.88
C PRO A 33 -4.20 2.27 -9.92
N LYS A 34 -4.66 1.32 -10.73
CA LYS A 34 -3.87 0.73 -11.79
C LYS A 34 -3.35 1.81 -12.73
N ARG A 35 -2.02 1.87 -12.93
CA ARG A 35 -1.41 2.82 -13.87
C ARG A 35 -1.89 2.49 -15.30
N GLY A 36 -2.31 3.51 -16.04
CA GLY A 36 -2.97 3.36 -17.35
C GLY A 36 -2.05 2.89 -18.49
N ASP A 37 -0.74 2.82 -18.25
CA ASP A 37 0.21 2.18 -19.14
C ASP A 37 0.15 0.66 -18.95
N LYS A 38 -0.24 -0.08 -19.99
CA LYS A 38 -0.40 -1.55 -19.99
C LYS A 38 0.94 -2.32 -19.84
N GLY A 39 1.91 -1.80 -19.10
CA GLY A 39 3.28 -2.31 -19.04
C GLY A 39 4.11 -1.80 -17.87
N SER A 40 3.52 -1.61 -16.68
CA SER A 40 4.33 -1.37 -15.47
C SER A 40 5.28 -2.55 -15.27
N SER A 41 6.57 -2.35 -15.54
CA SER A 41 7.61 -3.34 -15.32
C SER A 41 8.00 -3.36 -13.85
N PHE A 42 8.42 -4.53 -13.34
CA PHE A 42 8.95 -4.64 -11.98
C PHE A 42 10.12 -3.66 -11.75
N ASN A 43 10.93 -3.36 -12.76
CA ASN A 43 12.04 -2.40 -12.66
C ASN A 43 11.55 -1.00 -12.23
N ARG A 44 10.46 -0.52 -12.82
CA ARG A 44 9.91 0.80 -12.50
C ARG A 44 9.32 0.84 -11.11
N LEU A 45 8.79 -0.29 -10.63
CA LEU A 45 8.23 -0.42 -9.30
C LEU A 45 9.31 -0.57 -8.23
N VAL A 46 10.31 -1.41 -8.45
CA VAL A 46 11.46 -1.57 -7.55
C VAL A 46 12.19 -0.23 -7.38
N SER A 47 12.44 0.50 -8.47
CA SER A 47 12.99 1.87 -8.39
C SER A 47 12.09 2.77 -7.56
N TYR A 48 10.80 2.87 -7.90
CA TYR A 48 9.85 3.74 -7.23
C TYR A 48 9.71 3.46 -5.72
N ILE A 49 9.69 2.18 -5.35
CA ILE A 49 9.59 1.76 -3.95
C ILE A 49 10.88 2.03 -3.17
N SER A 50 12.02 2.08 -3.85
CA SER A 50 13.34 2.36 -3.27
C SER A 50 13.71 3.83 -3.27
N ASP A 51 12.92 4.69 -3.91
CA ASP A 51 13.21 6.11 -4.01
C ASP A 51 12.68 6.84 -2.77
N ARG A 52 13.60 7.40 -1.99
CA ARG A 52 13.36 8.21 -0.79
C ARG A 52 12.73 9.58 -1.08
N GLY A 53 12.58 9.94 -2.35
CA GLY A 53 12.08 11.24 -2.79
C GLY A 53 11.13 11.12 -3.96
N ASP A 54 9.82 11.15 -3.69
CA ASP A 54 8.95 12.19 -4.25
C ASP A 54 7.54 12.07 -3.65
N LYS A 55 7.09 13.15 -3.02
CA LYS A 55 5.70 13.58 -3.22
C LYS A 55 5.56 13.78 -4.74
N PRO A 56 4.52 13.26 -5.39
CA PRO A 56 4.26 13.68 -6.76
C PRO A 56 4.16 15.21 -6.76
N LYS A 57 5.06 15.88 -7.47
CA LYS A 57 4.94 17.32 -7.69
C LYS A 57 3.66 17.53 -8.51
N ASP A 58 2.89 18.55 -8.15
CA ASP A 58 1.64 18.97 -8.81
C ASP A 58 1.80 19.27 -10.33
N ASP A 59 2.99 19.11 -10.90
CA ASP A 59 3.31 19.35 -12.30
C ASP A 59 3.06 18.14 -13.22
N ASP A 60 2.62 16.98 -12.70
CA ASP A 60 2.15 15.84 -13.50
C ASP A 60 0.71 16.03 -14.07
N LEU A 61 0.29 17.28 -14.23
CA LEU A 61 -0.86 17.63 -15.07
C LEU A 61 -0.56 17.29 -16.53
N VAL A 62 -1.09 16.14 -16.92
CA VAL A 62 -1.35 15.66 -18.29
C VAL A 62 -1.35 16.80 -19.31
N SER A 63 -0.26 16.98 -20.04
CA SER A 63 -0.30 17.77 -21.28
C SER A 63 -1.04 16.95 -22.34
N ALA A 64 -2.17 17.50 -22.79
CA ALA A 64 -3.11 16.89 -23.72
C ALA A 64 -2.61 16.92 -25.18
N ALA A 65 -1.49 16.26 -25.48
CA ALA A 65 -1.03 16.08 -26.86
C ALA A 65 -1.01 14.59 -27.26
N PRO A 66 -1.71 14.18 -28.35
CA PRO A 66 -1.77 12.79 -28.75
C PRO A 66 -0.44 12.35 -29.37
N ARG A 67 0.29 11.47 -28.69
CA ARG A 67 1.48 10.84 -29.25
C ARG A 67 1.07 9.67 -30.15
N GLN A 68 1.41 9.81 -31.43
CA GLN A 68 1.14 8.84 -32.48
C GLN A 68 1.84 7.49 -32.21
N ASN A 69 1.08 6.42 -32.41
CA ASN A 69 1.55 5.04 -32.32
C ASN A 69 2.51 4.74 -33.49
N ALA A 70 3.77 4.45 -33.19
CA ALA A 70 4.66 3.77 -34.11
C ALA A 70 4.91 2.34 -33.62
N SER A 71 4.51 1.37 -34.46
CA SER A 71 4.81 -0.06 -34.31
C SER A 71 6.32 -0.27 -34.07
N ARG A 72 6.69 -0.83 -32.92
CA ARG A 72 8.09 -1.02 -32.54
C ARG A 72 8.49 -2.49 -32.59
N THR A 73 9.45 -2.78 -33.46
CA THR A 73 10.04 -4.11 -33.71
C THR A 73 10.76 -4.64 -32.46
N LYS A 74 10.67 -5.96 -32.24
CA LYS A 74 11.15 -6.67 -31.04
C LYS A 74 12.60 -6.37 -30.61
N LYS A 75 13.49 -6.04 -31.55
CA LYS A 75 14.89 -5.69 -31.27
C LYS A 75 15.01 -4.39 -30.46
N ALA A 76 14.20 -3.37 -30.77
CA ALA A 76 14.20 -2.09 -30.06
C ALA A 76 13.59 -2.16 -28.64
N MET A 77 12.87 -3.24 -28.31
CA MET A 77 12.40 -3.53 -26.95
C MET A 77 13.48 -4.25 -26.13
N PHE A 78 14.27 -5.10 -26.78
CA PHE A 78 15.39 -5.82 -26.15
C PHE A 78 16.56 -4.87 -25.87
N ASP A 79 16.90 -4.00 -26.83
CA ASP A 79 17.94 -2.97 -26.64
C ASP A 79 17.55 -2.00 -25.51
N ARG A 80 16.25 -1.72 -25.30
CA ARG A 80 15.75 -0.89 -24.19
C ARG A 80 15.79 -1.57 -22.82
N LEU A 81 15.74 -2.91 -22.79
CA LEU A 81 15.85 -3.70 -21.57
C LEU A 81 17.31 -3.78 -21.12
N VAL A 82 18.23 -3.96 -22.07
CA VAL A 82 19.68 -3.91 -21.85
C VAL A 82 20.13 -2.50 -21.46
N ASP A 83 19.63 -1.46 -22.15
CA ASP A 83 19.89 -0.04 -21.82
C ASP A 83 19.26 0.39 -20.48
N TYR A 84 18.32 -0.40 -19.92
CA TYR A 84 17.79 -0.19 -18.55
C TYR A 84 18.61 -0.90 -17.48
N ALA A 85 19.21 -2.05 -17.80
CA ALA A 85 20.16 -2.73 -16.91
C ALA A 85 21.44 -1.89 -16.75
N ASP A 86 21.92 -1.27 -17.84
CA ASP A 86 23.08 -0.38 -17.83
C ASP A 86 22.81 1.01 -17.22
N ARG A 87 21.54 1.46 -17.13
CA ARG A 87 21.19 2.74 -16.47
C ARG A 87 21.08 2.65 -14.95
N ASN A 88 21.24 1.47 -14.37
CA ASN A 88 21.33 1.33 -12.91
C ASN A 88 22.70 1.80 -12.36
N ASP A 89 23.63 2.23 -13.22
CA ASP A 89 24.93 2.82 -12.86
C ASP A 89 24.87 4.31 -12.43
N GLY A 90 23.67 4.86 -12.22
CA GLY A 90 23.48 6.28 -11.87
C GLY A 90 23.47 6.61 -10.37
N ASP A 91 23.24 5.63 -9.49
CA ASP A 91 23.22 5.86 -8.05
C ASP A 91 23.88 4.66 -7.39
N ASN A 92 25.07 4.84 -6.82
CA ASN A 92 25.80 3.83 -6.06
C ASN A 92 25.06 3.56 -4.74
N ARG A 93 23.84 3.02 -4.82
CA ARG A 93 23.00 2.68 -3.68
C ARG A 93 23.61 1.45 -3.04
N THR A 94 24.35 1.68 -1.96
CA THR A 94 24.87 0.61 -1.13
C THR A 94 23.70 -0.22 -0.61
N VAL A 95 23.60 -1.46 -1.10
CA VAL A 95 22.73 -2.49 -0.55
C VAL A 95 23.51 -3.19 0.56
N VAL A 96 22.95 -3.19 1.77
CA VAL A 96 23.54 -3.88 2.92
C VAL A 96 22.55 -4.94 3.38
N ILE A 97 22.87 -6.21 3.15
CA ILE A 97 22.10 -7.34 3.68
C ILE A 97 22.24 -7.34 5.21
N THR A 98 21.12 -7.27 5.92
CA THR A 98 21.09 -7.32 7.38
C THR A 98 20.86 -8.74 7.88
N ASP A 99 20.01 -9.50 7.19
CA ASP A 99 19.63 -10.86 7.58
C ASP A 99 19.38 -11.74 6.36
N VAL A 100 19.71 -13.03 6.49
CA VAL A 100 19.37 -14.08 5.53
C VAL A 100 18.65 -15.20 6.27
N PHE A 101 17.46 -15.55 5.80
CA PHE A 101 16.60 -16.55 6.43
C PHE A 101 16.82 -17.95 5.83
N PRO A 102 16.51 -19.04 6.57
CA PRO A 102 16.68 -20.41 6.08
C PRO A 102 15.85 -20.74 4.83
N ASP A 103 14.75 -20.00 4.60
CA ASP A 103 13.88 -20.13 3.43
C ASP A 103 14.39 -19.34 2.20
N GLY A 104 15.56 -18.71 2.31
CA GLY A 104 16.19 -17.94 1.24
C GLY A 104 15.79 -16.46 1.19
N ARG A 105 14.88 -16.00 2.07
CA ARG A 105 14.55 -14.58 2.16
C ARG A 105 15.72 -13.76 2.67
N GLN A 106 15.75 -12.50 2.28
CA GLN A 106 16.77 -11.54 2.68
C GLN A 106 16.11 -10.26 3.18
N ARG A 107 16.59 -9.74 4.32
CA ARG A 107 16.37 -8.35 4.74
C ARG A 107 17.61 -7.54 4.47
N LEU A 108 17.39 -6.31 4.04
CA LEU A 108 18.47 -5.43 3.61
C LEU A 108 18.09 -3.97 3.79
N ILE A 109 19.11 -3.11 3.81
CA ILE A 109 18.97 -1.67 3.74
C ILE A 109 19.44 -1.21 2.36
N SER A 110 18.57 -0.51 1.63
CA SER A 110 18.86 0.09 0.33
C SER A 110 18.62 1.59 0.42
N GLY A 111 19.65 2.42 0.30
CA GLY A 111 19.51 3.88 0.36
C GLY A 111 18.96 4.42 1.70
N GLY A 112 19.15 3.67 2.79
CA GLY A 112 18.60 3.98 4.12
C GLY A 112 17.15 3.49 4.34
N ILE A 113 16.57 2.78 3.39
CA ILE A 113 15.23 2.20 3.45
C ILE A 113 15.34 0.72 3.80
N SER A 114 14.54 0.27 4.77
CA SER A 114 14.48 -1.14 5.18
C SER A 114 13.63 -1.93 4.20
N CYS A 115 14.18 -3.02 3.67
CA CYS A 115 13.59 -3.82 2.60
C CYS A 115 13.63 -5.32 2.92
N GLU A 116 12.72 -6.09 2.31
CA GLU A 116 12.72 -7.55 2.34
C GLU A 116 12.38 -8.09 0.94
N THR A 117 13.00 -9.19 0.54
CA THR A 117 12.72 -9.91 -0.71
C THR A 117 12.91 -11.41 -0.53
N ASN A 118 12.16 -12.21 -1.28
CA ASN A 118 12.38 -13.65 -1.43
C ASN A 118 12.98 -14.02 -2.81
N CYS A 119 13.42 -13.03 -3.58
CA CYS A 119 14.21 -13.25 -4.79
C CYS A 119 15.67 -13.58 -4.42
N PHE A 120 16.49 -13.99 -5.40
CA PHE A 120 17.88 -14.36 -5.14
C PHE A 120 18.73 -13.20 -4.62
N SER A 121 18.48 -11.97 -5.11
CA SER A 121 19.06 -10.75 -4.56
C SER A 121 18.13 -9.56 -4.80
N TRP A 122 18.38 -8.45 -4.08
CA TRP A 122 17.65 -7.20 -4.29
C TRP A 122 17.83 -6.65 -5.70
N GLU A 123 19.07 -6.61 -6.15
CA GLU A 123 19.48 -6.04 -7.44
C GLU A 123 18.90 -6.82 -8.62
N THR A 124 18.77 -8.14 -8.48
CA THR A 124 18.22 -9.01 -9.53
C THR A 124 16.71 -9.24 -9.41
N SER A 125 16.09 -8.86 -8.29
CA SER A 125 14.66 -9.09 -8.02
C SER A 125 13.76 -8.70 -9.20
N ALA A 126 13.99 -7.53 -9.78
CA ALA A 126 13.17 -7.04 -10.89
C ALA A 126 13.31 -7.91 -12.16
N ALA A 127 14.54 -8.32 -12.48
CA ALA A 127 14.80 -9.19 -13.63
C ALA A 127 14.20 -10.59 -13.42
N GLU A 128 14.37 -11.16 -12.24
CA GLU A 128 13.82 -12.47 -11.87
C GLU A 128 12.29 -12.49 -11.96
N MET A 129 11.62 -11.48 -11.38
CA MET A 129 10.17 -11.36 -11.41
C MET A 129 9.64 -11.20 -12.84
N ASN A 130 10.33 -10.42 -13.68
CA ASN A 130 9.99 -10.30 -15.10
C ASN A 130 10.15 -11.64 -15.84
N MET A 131 11.19 -12.42 -15.55
CA MET A 131 11.42 -13.72 -16.19
C MET A 131 10.33 -14.73 -15.87
N VAL A 132 9.87 -14.79 -14.62
CA VAL A 132 8.75 -15.64 -14.20
C VAL A 132 7.45 -15.15 -14.81
N ALA A 133 7.19 -13.84 -14.78
CA ALA A 133 5.99 -13.27 -15.38
C ALA A 133 5.87 -13.57 -16.88
N ALA A 134 6.99 -13.54 -17.61
CA ALA A 134 7.05 -13.84 -19.05
C ALA A 134 6.63 -15.28 -19.40
N GLN A 135 6.68 -16.22 -18.45
CA GLN A 135 6.17 -17.58 -18.66
C GLN A 135 4.64 -17.64 -18.78
N SER A 136 3.93 -16.60 -18.31
CA SER A 136 2.48 -16.55 -18.34
C SER A 136 1.94 -15.68 -19.48
N ARG A 137 1.68 -16.29 -20.64
CA ARG A 137 1.08 -15.59 -21.81
C ARG A 137 -0.30 -14.98 -21.56
N ARG A 138 -1.00 -15.43 -20.51
CA ARG A 138 -2.37 -14.99 -20.16
C ARG A 138 -2.36 -13.82 -19.18
N CYS A 139 -1.29 -13.66 -18.41
CA CYS A 139 -1.18 -12.57 -17.45
C CYS A 139 -0.68 -11.31 -18.16
N GLN A 140 -1.57 -10.36 -18.40
CA GLN A 140 -1.20 -9.07 -19.01
C GLN A 140 -0.62 -8.09 -17.99
N ASP A 141 -0.86 -8.33 -16.71
CA ASP A 141 -0.45 -7.45 -15.62
C ASP A 141 0.00 -8.31 -14.42
N PRO A 142 1.28 -8.67 -14.38
CA PRO A 142 1.83 -9.57 -13.36
C PRO A 142 2.17 -8.85 -12.05
N VAL A 143 2.19 -7.52 -12.04
CA VAL A 143 2.57 -6.75 -10.87
C VAL A 143 1.33 -6.54 -10.00
N TYR A 144 1.40 -6.92 -8.72
CA TYR A 144 0.41 -6.52 -7.73
C TYR A 144 1.08 -5.67 -6.67
N HIS A 145 0.55 -4.46 -6.45
CA HIS A 145 1.10 -3.49 -5.49
C HIS A 145 0.02 -3.05 -4.51
N PHE A 146 0.34 -3.15 -3.23
CA PHE A 146 -0.45 -2.58 -2.15
C PHE A 146 0.47 -1.94 -1.11
N ILE A 147 -0.10 -1.07 -0.28
CA ILE A 147 0.62 -0.36 0.77
C ILE A 147 -0.08 -0.66 2.08
N LEU A 148 0.68 -1.10 3.08
CA LEU A 148 0.24 -1.15 4.47
C LEU A 148 0.71 0.14 5.14
N SER A 149 -0.17 0.83 5.86
CA SER A 149 0.18 2.06 6.59
C SER A 149 -0.27 1.94 8.03
N TRP A 150 0.54 2.45 8.95
CA TRP A 150 0.31 2.52 10.38
C TRP A 150 0.10 3.97 10.81
N ARG A 151 -0.54 4.19 11.95
CA ARG A 151 -0.70 5.55 12.51
C ARG A 151 0.65 6.13 12.94
N GLU A 152 0.73 7.46 12.99
CA GLU A 152 1.86 8.18 13.58
C GLU A 152 2.17 7.73 15.03
N ASN A 153 1.15 7.38 15.81
CA ASN A 153 1.32 6.90 17.19
C ASN A 153 1.51 5.38 17.31
N GLU A 154 1.49 4.65 16.20
CA GLU A 154 1.86 3.24 16.13
C GLU A 154 3.30 3.16 15.63
N LEU A 155 4.19 2.62 16.46
CA LEU A 155 5.61 2.46 16.14
C LEU A 155 5.91 0.95 15.95
N PRO A 156 5.41 0.33 14.87
CA PRO A 156 5.73 -1.07 14.58
C PRO A 156 7.23 -1.21 14.30
N THR A 157 7.81 -2.33 14.70
CA THR A 157 9.16 -2.68 14.29
C THR A 157 9.16 -3.16 12.84
N ASP A 158 10.28 -3.00 12.13
CA ASP A 158 10.44 -3.52 10.77
C ASP A 158 10.08 -5.01 10.66
N ALA A 159 10.45 -5.80 11.67
CA ALA A 159 10.09 -7.21 11.74
C ALA A 159 8.57 -7.44 11.75
N HIS A 160 7.82 -6.67 12.54
CA HIS A 160 6.35 -6.74 12.52
C HIS A 160 5.78 -6.32 11.17
N ILE A 161 6.35 -5.28 10.56
CA ILE A 161 5.91 -4.78 9.25
C ILE A 161 6.08 -5.85 8.17
N PHE A 162 7.24 -6.50 8.09
CA PHE A 162 7.50 -7.57 7.13
C PHE A 162 6.61 -8.79 7.37
N GLU A 163 6.38 -9.19 8.63
CA GLU A 163 5.41 -10.24 8.95
C GLU A 163 3.97 -9.88 8.53
N CYS A 164 3.58 -8.61 8.66
CA CYS A 164 2.28 -8.12 8.16
C CYS A 164 2.19 -8.23 6.64
N ALA A 165 3.25 -7.83 5.92
CA ALA A 165 3.31 -7.95 4.46
C ALA A 165 3.20 -9.41 4.01
N GLU A 166 4.00 -10.31 4.59
CA GLU A 166 3.98 -11.75 4.30
C GLU A 166 2.60 -12.36 4.60
N HIS A 167 1.99 -12.01 5.74
CA HIS A 167 0.63 -12.45 6.07
C HIS A 167 -0.36 -12.06 4.98
N CYS A 168 -0.35 -10.81 4.54
CA CYS A 168 -1.23 -10.31 3.47
C CYS A 168 -0.98 -11.02 2.14
N ILE A 169 0.29 -11.25 1.76
CA ILE A 169 0.65 -12.00 0.53
C ILE A 169 0.03 -13.40 0.56
N ARG A 170 0.14 -14.10 1.70
CA ARG A 170 -0.45 -15.44 1.87
C ARG A 170 -1.98 -15.40 1.86
N GLN A 171 -2.62 -14.42 2.50
CA GLN A 171 -4.09 -14.30 2.48
C GLN A 171 -4.64 -14.04 1.08
N LEU A 172 -3.87 -13.36 0.22
CA LEU A 172 -4.19 -13.18 -1.19
C LEU A 172 -3.98 -14.44 -2.05
N GLY A 173 -3.57 -15.57 -1.45
CA GLY A 173 -3.28 -16.81 -2.16
C GLY A 173 -1.99 -16.76 -2.98
N MET A 174 -1.06 -15.87 -2.62
CA MET A 174 0.23 -15.69 -3.29
C MET A 174 1.40 -16.20 -2.45
N GLU A 175 1.17 -17.17 -1.56
CA GLU A 175 2.24 -17.82 -0.80
C GLU A 175 3.28 -18.45 -1.75
N GLY A 176 4.56 -18.17 -1.49
CA GLY A 176 5.67 -18.60 -2.36
C GLY A 176 5.81 -17.84 -3.68
N HIS A 177 5.01 -16.80 -3.93
CA HIS A 177 5.25 -15.90 -5.05
C HIS A 177 6.43 -14.97 -4.76
N GLN A 178 7.12 -14.53 -5.81
CA GLN A 178 8.20 -13.56 -5.67
C GLN A 178 7.64 -12.21 -5.19
N TYR A 179 8.32 -11.56 -4.26
CA TYR A 179 7.95 -10.24 -3.78
C TYR A 179 9.16 -9.40 -3.39
N VAL A 180 8.93 -8.09 -3.33
CA VAL A 180 9.79 -7.11 -2.67
C VAL A 180 8.94 -6.20 -1.78
N THR A 181 9.51 -5.78 -0.66
CA THR A 181 8.90 -4.79 0.24
C THR A 181 9.88 -3.68 0.58
N ALA A 182 9.38 -2.46 0.82
CA ALA A 182 10.19 -1.40 1.41
C ALA A 182 9.39 -0.53 2.38
N ILE A 183 10.03 -0.14 3.47
CA ILE A 183 9.44 0.58 4.60
C ILE A 183 9.89 2.04 4.56
N HIS A 184 8.93 2.94 4.44
CA HIS A 184 9.12 4.37 4.50
C HIS A 184 8.64 4.90 5.86
N GLN A 185 9.53 5.60 6.56
CA GLN A 185 9.28 6.17 7.91
C GLN A 185 9.40 7.70 7.92
N ASP A 186 9.78 8.31 6.81
CA ASP A 186 10.08 9.74 6.65
C ASP A 186 8.93 10.55 6.00
N THR A 187 7.73 9.97 5.95
CA THR A 187 6.50 10.65 5.54
C THR A 187 5.50 10.74 6.71
N ASP A 188 4.34 11.35 6.50
CA ASP A 188 3.32 11.59 7.54
C ASP A 188 2.95 10.35 8.38
N ASN A 189 3.08 9.13 7.83
CA ASN A 189 2.85 7.87 8.54
C ASN A 189 3.88 6.81 8.12
N THR A 190 4.24 5.90 9.04
CA THR A 190 5.02 4.70 8.68
C THR A 190 4.20 3.85 7.71
N HIS A 191 4.80 3.47 6.58
CA HIS A 191 4.12 2.65 5.59
C HIS A 191 5.09 1.73 4.85
N CYS A 192 4.56 0.60 4.39
CA CYS A 192 5.29 -0.44 3.68
C CYS A 192 4.67 -0.64 2.31
N HIS A 193 5.46 -0.39 1.27
CA HIS A 193 5.11 -0.77 -0.08
C HIS A 193 5.38 -2.27 -0.26
N VAL A 194 4.39 -3.00 -0.78
CA VAL A 194 4.49 -4.43 -1.03
C VAL A 194 4.21 -4.69 -2.52
N ALA A 195 5.20 -5.19 -3.23
CA ALA A 195 5.10 -5.56 -4.63
C ALA A 195 5.26 -7.08 -4.79
N VAL A 196 4.27 -7.73 -5.37
CA VAL A 196 4.21 -9.19 -5.53
C VAL A 196 4.07 -9.52 -7.01
N ASN A 197 4.79 -10.56 -7.46
CA ASN A 197 4.56 -11.18 -8.74
C ASN A 197 3.31 -12.06 -8.65
N ARG A 198 2.23 -11.66 -9.32
CA ARG A 198 1.00 -12.46 -9.40
C ARG A 198 1.21 -13.81 -10.07
N VAL A 199 2.23 -13.95 -10.92
CA VAL A 199 2.54 -15.21 -11.58
C VAL A 199 3.33 -16.10 -10.63
N SER A 200 2.77 -17.27 -10.31
CA SER A 200 3.45 -18.26 -9.48
C SER A 200 4.74 -18.75 -10.16
N PRO A 201 5.88 -18.78 -9.46
CA PRO A 201 7.14 -19.28 -10.02
C PRO A 201 7.12 -20.79 -10.29
N ILE A 202 6.18 -21.53 -9.68
CA ILE A 202 6.04 -22.98 -9.83
C ILE A 202 5.04 -23.33 -10.93
N THR A 203 3.87 -22.68 -10.94
CA THR A 203 2.77 -23.07 -11.84
C THR A 203 2.64 -22.18 -13.08
N TYR A 204 3.30 -21.02 -13.09
CA TYR A 204 3.16 -19.96 -14.10
C TYR A 204 1.72 -19.48 -14.34
N LYS A 205 0.82 -19.77 -13.39
CA LYS A 205 -0.55 -19.26 -13.35
C LYS A 205 -0.57 -17.97 -12.52
N ALA A 206 -1.37 -17.02 -12.96
CA ALA A 206 -1.58 -15.78 -12.24
C ALA A 206 -2.59 -15.98 -11.11
N ALA A 207 -2.31 -15.42 -9.93
CA ALA A 207 -3.27 -15.35 -8.83
C ALA A 207 -4.49 -14.52 -9.22
N ALA A 208 -5.66 -14.99 -8.80
CA ALA A 208 -6.92 -14.28 -8.95
C ALA A 208 -7.01 -13.17 -7.89
N LEU A 209 -7.30 -11.95 -8.31
CA LEU A 209 -7.44 -10.79 -7.42
C LEU A 209 -8.91 -10.47 -7.11
N TRP A 210 -9.77 -11.50 -7.14
CA TRP A 210 -11.17 -11.29 -6.78
C TRP A 210 -11.24 -10.97 -5.28
N ASN A 211 -11.97 -9.91 -4.91
CA ASN A 211 -12.16 -9.50 -3.51
C ASN A 211 -10.85 -9.23 -2.73
N ASP A 212 -9.81 -8.79 -3.42
CA ASP A 212 -8.49 -8.52 -2.85
C ASP A 212 -8.53 -7.42 -1.77
N ALA A 213 -9.24 -6.32 -2.03
CA ALA A 213 -9.42 -5.22 -1.08
C ALA A 213 -10.06 -5.69 0.23
N ASP A 214 -11.11 -6.51 0.13
CA ASP A 214 -11.80 -7.04 1.30
C ASP A 214 -10.95 -8.06 2.07
N THR A 215 -10.19 -8.89 1.33
CA THR A 215 -9.23 -9.86 1.90
C THR A 215 -8.13 -9.14 2.67
N LEU A 216 -7.59 -8.06 2.11
CA LEU A 216 -6.58 -7.23 2.76
C LEU A 216 -7.16 -6.49 3.98
N GLN A 217 -8.35 -5.90 3.87
CA GLN A 217 -9.00 -5.26 5.03
C GLN A 217 -9.26 -6.26 6.17
N LYS A 218 -9.67 -7.49 5.84
CA LYS A 218 -9.81 -8.56 6.83
C LYS A 218 -8.48 -8.89 7.49
N SER A 219 -7.41 -8.97 6.69
CA SER A 219 -6.04 -9.22 7.15
C SER A 219 -5.56 -8.13 8.11
N CYS A 220 -5.82 -6.85 7.81
CA CYS A 220 -5.52 -5.73 8.72
C CYS A 220 -6.16 -5.93 10.10
N ARG A 221 -7.45 -6.30 10.18
CA ARG A 221 -8.10 -6.58 11.47
C ARG A 221 -7.43 -7.71 12.26
N VAL A 222 -6.98 -8.76 11.56
CA VAL A 222 -6.24 -9.87 12.19
C VAL A 222 -4.90 -9.39 12.73
N LEU A 223 -4.16 -8.61 11.95
CA LEU A 223 -2.84 -8.11 12.31
C LEU A 223 -2.88 -7.06 13.43
N GLU A 224 -3.86 -6.17 13.41
CA GLU A 224 -4.07 -5.22 14.50
C GLU A 224 -4.28 -5.94 15.83
N ARG A 225 -5.12 -6.97 15.84
CA ARG A 225 -5.31 -7.77 17.05
C ARG A 225 -4.05 -8.55 17.44
N LYS A 226 -3.30 -9.10 16.48
CA LYS A 226 -2.06 -9.86 16.74
C LYS A 226 -1.01 -8.99 17.45
N TYR A 227 -0.81 -7.75 17.00
CA TYR A 227 0.24 -6.87 17.51
C TYR A 227 -0.26 -5.78 18.47
N GLY A 228 -1.55 -5.75 18.78
CA GLY A 228 -2.14 -4.74 19.65
C GLY A 228 -2.21 -3.34 19.02
N PHE A 229 -2.28 -3.25 17.69
CA PHE A 229 -2.53 -1.97 17.01
C PHE A 229 -3.99 -1.54 17.20
N ILE A 230 -4.23 -0.25 17.00
CA ILE A 230 -5.56 0.32 17.10
C ILE A 230 -6.39 -0.19 15.91
N GLN A 231 -7.61 -0.61 16.17
CA GLN A 231 -8.48 -1.12 15.11
C GLN A 231 -9.00 0.03 14.22
N ASP A 232 -8.83 -0.04 12.91
CA ASP A 232 -9.42 0.95 11.99
C ASP A 232 -10.89 0.68 11.64
N ASN A 233 -11.48 1.64 10.94
CA ASN A 233 -12.64 1.44 10.10
C ASN A 233 -12.29 0.51 8.92
N GLY A 234 -13.26 -0.27 8.46
CA GLY A 234 -13.06 -1.20 7.36
C GLY A 234 -14.28 -2.11 7.19
N SER A 235 -14.22 -3.02 6.21
CA SER A 235 -15.31 -3.99 5.94
C SER A 235 -15.47 -5.06 7.02
N TRP A 236 -14.55 -5.14 7.97
CA TRP A 236 -14.49 -6.14 9.03
C TRP A 236 -14.24 -5.47 10.39
N GLN A 237 -14.76 -6.06 11.46
CA GLN A 237 -14.51 -5.64 12.84
C GLN A 237 -14.58 -6.83 13.80
N TRP A 238 -13.89 -6.75 14.93
CA TRP A 238 -14.00 -7.75 15.98
C TRP A 238 -15.30 -7.55 16.79
N GLY A 239 -16.07 -8.63 16.93
CA GLY A 239 -17.31 -8.65 17.70
C GLY A 239 -17.13 -9.06 19.16
N VAL A 240 -18.26 -9.18 19.87
CA VAL A 240 -18.34 -9.41 21.34
C VAL A 240 -17.72 -10.76 21.78
N ASN A 241 -17.63 -11.75 20.88
CA ASN A 241 -17.13 -13.10 21.17
C ASN A 241 -15.79 -13.41 20.52
N ASP A 242 -14.94 -12.40 20.31
CA ASP A 242 -13.66 -12.57 19.64
C ASP A 242 -13.77 -13.10 18.19
N GLN A 243 -14.94 -12.91 17.57
CA GLN A 243 -15.20 -13.32 16.20
C GLN A 243 -15.05 -12.13 15.25
N LEU A 244 -14.32 -12.34 14.15
CA LEU A 244 -14.18 -11.35 13.10
C LEU A 244 -15.41 -11.37 12.21
N VAL A 245 -16.21 -10.30 12.25
CA VAL A 245 -17.49 -10.19 11.55
C VAL A 245 -17.47 -9.03 10.55
N ARG A 246 -18.40 -9.03 9.60
CA ARG A 246 -18.59 -7.88 8.69
C ARG A 246 -18.96 -6.65 9.51
N ALA A 247 -18.29 -5.54 9.24
CA ALA A 247 -18.69 -4.27 9.82
C ALA A 247 -20.10 -3.91 9.30
N PRO A 248 -20.99 -3.39 10.16
CA PRO A 248 -22.30 -2.93 9.72
C PRO A 248 -22.10 -1.81 8.70
N PHE A 249 -23.00 -1.73 7.71
CA PHE A 249 -22.99 -0.63 6.74
C PHE A 249 -23.20 0.69 7.49
N ARG A 250 -22.14 1.52 7.57
CA ARG A 250 -22.14 2.75 8.38
C ARG A 250 -22.68 3.97 7.65
N TYR A 251 -22.91 3.88 6.34
CA TYR A 251 -23.54 4.94 5.58
C TYR A 251 -25.07 4.76 5.60
N GLY A 252 -25.81 5.84 5.82
CA GLY A 252 -27.24 5.81 5.54
C GLY A 252 -27.48 5.54 4.05
N SER A 253 -28.66 5.03 3.69
CA SER A 253 -29.09 5.10 2.28
C SER A 253 -29.00 6.56 1.82
N ALA A 254 -28.50 6.79 0.61
CA ALA A 254 -28.59 8.12 0.01
C ALA A 254 -30.06 8.57 0.10
N PRO A 255 -30.34 9.82 0.53
CA PRO A 255 -31.71 10.29 0.68
C PRO A 255 -32.44 10.08 -0.65
N GLN A 256 -33.48 9.25 -0.64
CA GLN A 256 -34.34 9.08 -1.79
C GLN A 256 -35.32 10.24 -1.83
N GLY A 257 -35.06 11.17 -2.74
CA GLY A 257 -35.94 12.31 -3.00
C GLY A 257 -35.16 13.59 -3.20
N THR A 258 -35.18 14.09 -4.43
CA THR A 258 -34.90 15.50 -4.70
C THR A 258 -36.02 16.28 -4.02
N VAL A 259 -35.73 16.97 -2.92
CA VAL A 259 -36.64 18.00 -2.43
C VAL A 259 -36.64 19.07 -3.54
N PRO A 260 -37.78 19.39 -4.19
CA PRO A 260 -37.80 20.46 -5.16
C PRO A 260 -37.35 21.73 -4.44
N LEU A 261 -36.34 22.40 -4.99
CA LEU A 261 -36.02 23.76 -4.58
C LEU A 261 -37.29 24.58 -4.75
N GLN A 262 -37.86 25.04 -3.64
CA GLN A 262 -38.91 26.03 -3.67
C GLN A 262 -38.25 27.32 -4.20
N VAL A 263 -38.55 27.63 -5.46
CA VAL A 263 -38.23 28.91 -6.11
C VAL A 263 -39.35 29.90 -5.78
#